data_AF-A0A534XWS4-F1
#
_entry.id   AF-A0A534XWS4-F1
#
_cell.length_a   1.000
_cell.length_b   1.000
_cell.length_c   1.000
_cell.angle_alpha   90.00
_cell.angle_beta   90.00
_cell.angle_gamma   90.00
#
_symmetry.space_group_name_H-M   'P 1'
#
loop_
_entity.id
_entity.type
_entity.pdbx_description
1 polymer ?
#
loop_
_entity_poly.entity_id
_entity_poly.type
_entity_poly.pdbx_seq_one_letter_code
_entity_poly.pdbx_strand_id
1 'polypeptide(L)' 'IAKGLSNNEAAGVLGLSRATVRTHLEHIYDKLDVTNRVEAVTEGLRKGLIEV' A
#
# COMPACT_ATOMS: atom_id res chain seq x y z
N ILE A 1 -2.54 -4.30 1.27
CA ILE A 1 -1.06 -4.33 1.35
C ILE A 1 -0.60 -5.02 2.62
N ALA A 2 -0.81 -4.45 3.82
CA ALA A 2 -0.47 -5.12 5.09
C ALA A 2 -1.18 -6.50 5.25
N LYS A 3 -2.42 -6.61 4.78
CA LYS A 3 -3.19 -7.87 4.75
C LYS A 3 -2.79 -8.82 3.60
N GLY A 4 -1.66 -8.62 2.93
CA GLY A 4 -1.18 -9.48 1.85
C GLY A 4 -1.89 -9.37 0.49
N LEU A 5 -2.95 -8.56 0.37
CA LEU A 5 -3.71 -8.41 -0.89
C LEU A 5 -2.84 -7.93 -2.06
N SER A 6 -3.02 -8.56 -3.23
CA SER A 6 -2.55 -8.07 -4.52
C SER A 6 -3.28 -6.80 -4.95
N ASN A 7 -2.76 -6.10 -5.97
CA ASN A 7 -3.41 -4.89 -6.49
C ASN A 7 -4.78 -5.20 -7.13
N ASN A 8 -4.96 -6.40 -7.68
CA ASN A 8 -6.24 -6.84 -8.25
C ASN A 8 -7.28 -7.06 -7.16
N GLU A 9 -6.90 -7.73 -6.08
CA GLU A 9 -7.80 -7.99 -4.95
C GLU A 9 -8.14 -6.70 -4.22
N ALA A 10 -7.15 -5.84 -3.98
CA ALA A 10 -7.38 -4.52 -3.39
C ALA A 10 -8.31 -3.66 -4.25
N ALA A 11 -8.14 -3.69 -5.57
CA ALA A 11 -9.04 -3.02 -6.51
C ALA A 11 -10.48 -3.54 -6.38
N GLY A 12 -10.67 -4.85 -6.32
CA GLY A 12 -11.98 -5.47 -6.12
C GLY A 12 -12.63 -5.08 -4.78
N VAL A 13 -11.88 -5.11 -3.69
CA VAL A 13 -12.37 -4.73 -2.35
C VAL A 13 -12.74 -3.25 -2.27
N LEU A 14 -11.97 -2.38 -2.93
CA LEU A 14 -12.18 -0.93 -2.89
C LEU A 14 -13.11 -0.40 -3.99
N GLY A 15 -13.56 -1.24 -4.92
CA GLY A 15 -14.33 -0.80 -6.10
C GLY A 15 -13.55 0.14 -7.03
N LEU A 16 -12.22 0.02 -7.06
CA LEU A 16 -11.31 0.86 -7.84
C LEU A 16 -10.71 0.11 -9.03
N SER A 17 -10.15 0.84 -9.99
CA SER A 17 -9.32 0.23 -11.02
C SER A 17 -7.96 -0.18 -10.46
N ARG A 18 -7.34 -1.21 -11.05
CA ARG A 18 -5.97 -1.62 -10.71
C ARG A 18 -4.95 -0.51 -10.91
N ALA A 19 -5.13 0.31 -11.94
CA ALA A 19 -4.26 1.44 -12.23
C ALA A 19 -4.38 2.51 -11.12
N THR A 20 -5.60 2.80 -10.66
CA THR A 20 -5.86 3.73 -9.55
C THR A 20 -5.18 3.25 -8.27
N VAL A 21 -5.30 1.95 -7.93
CA VAL A 21 -4.60 1.36 -6.78
C VAL A 21 -3.09 1.51 -6.92
N ARG A 22 -2.53 1.27 -8.11
CA ARG A 22 -1.09 1.46 -8.36
C ARG A 22 -0.65 2.90 -8.11
N THR A 23 -1.36 3.89 -8.64
CA THR A 23 -1.05 5.31 -8.41
C THR A 23 -1.13 5.69 -6.94
N HIS A 24 -2.10 5.18 -6.20
CA HIS A 24 -2.13 5.40 -4.75
C HIS A 24 -0.91 4.80 -4.04
N LEU A 25 -0.44 3.62 -4.45
CA LEU A 25 0.76 3.00 -3.88
C LEU A 25 2.01 3.80 -4.20
N GLU A 26 2.17 4.29 -5.44
CA GLU A 26 3.27 5.16 -5.83
C GLU A 26 3.34 6.39 -4.92
N HIS A 27 2.22 7.09 -4.72
CA HIS A 27 2.17 8.24 -3.80
C HIS A 27 2.41 7.87 -2.33
N ILE A 28 2.01 6.68 -1.89
CA ILE A 28 2.28 6.22 -0.51
C ILE A 28 3.77 5.97 -0.36
N TYR A 29 4.41 5.36 -1.34
CA TYR A 29 5.85 5.10 -1.33
C TYR A 29 6.64 6.39 -1.27
N ASP A 30 6.28 7.39 -2.09
CA ASP A 30 6.90 8.72 -2.07
C ASP A 30 6.75 9.40 -0.69
N LYS A 31 5.56 9.33 -0.08
CA LYS A 31 5.30 9.93 1.24
C LYS A 31 6.02 9.22 2.39
N LEU A 32 6.29 7.94 2.23
CA LEU A 32 6.99 7.14 3.23
C LEU A 32 8.51 7.08 2.97
N ASP A 33 8.99 7.62 1.85
CA ASP A 33 10.38 7.54 1.40
C ASP A 33 10.87 6.08 1.27
N VAL A 34 10.07 5.26 0.58
CA VAL A 34 10.32 3.83 0.35
C VAL A 34 10.14 3.46 -1.12
N THR A 35 10.63 2.29 -1.53
CA THR A 35 10.64 1.88 -2.95
C THR A 35 9.70 0.72 -3.26
N ASN A 36 9.26 -0.02 -2.25
CA ASN A 36 8.45 -1.21 -2.44
C ASN A 36 7.46 -1.44 -1.30
N ARG A 37 6.57 -2.41 -1.51
CA ARG A 37 5.50 -2.73 -0.56
C ARG A 37 5.98 -3.26 0.78
N VAL A 38 7.11 -3.97 0.81
CA VAL A 38 7.62 -4.56 2.04
C VAL A 38 8.15 -3.44 2.92
N GLU A 39 8.95 -2.54 2.35
CA GLU A 39 9.41 -1.33 3.02
C GLU A 39 8.24 -0.46 3.48
N ALA A 40 7.21 -0.27 2.64
CA ALA A 40 6.03 0.51 3.03
C ALA A 40 5.27 -0.08 4.23
N VAL A 41 5.16 -1.41 4.32
CA VAL A 41 4.55 -2.07 5.49
C VAL A 41 5.43 -1.90 6.72
N THR A 42 6.73 -2.18 6.60
CA THR A 42 7.69 -2.04 7.70
C THR A 42 7.73 -0.61 8.24
N GLU A 43 7.80 0.38 7.36
CA GLU A 43 7.83 1.79 7.75
C GLU A 43 6.48 2.25 8.30
N GLY A 44 5.37 1.76 7.73
CA GLY A 44 4.04 1.99 8.28
C GLY A 44 3.87 1.46 9.70
N LEU A 45 4.40 0.27 10.01
CA LEU A 45 4.43 -0.29 11.36
C LEU A 45 5.32 0.53 12.29
N ARG A 46 6.54 0.88 11.85
CA ARG A 46 7.50 1.69 12.62
C ARG A 46 6.94 3.06 12.99
N LYS A 47 6.22 3.70 12.07
CA LYS A 47 5.58 5.01 12.28
C LYS A 47 4.24 4.94 13.01
N GLY A 48 3.73 3.74 13.34
CA GLY A 48 2.42 3.57 13.97
C GLY A 48 1.23 3.89 13.06
N LEU A 49 1.42 3.87 11.74
CA LEU A 49 0.37 4.11 10.73
C LEU A 49 -0.42 2.83 10.41
N ILE A 50 0.13 1.67 10.74
CA ILE A 50 -0.47 0.35 10.56
C ILE A 50 -0.47 -0.34 11.93
N GLU A 51 -1.62 -0.87 12.32
CA GLU A 51 -1.78 -1.69 13.52
C GLU A 51 -1.94 -3.17 13.13
N VAL A 52 -1.50 -4.06 14.02
CA VAL A 52 -1.55 -5.53 13.84
C VAL A 52 -2.52 -6.14 14.82
#